data_AF-A0A936AGI6-F1
#
_entry.id   AF-A0A936AGI6-F1
#
_cell.length_a   1.000
_cell.length_b   1.000
_cell.length_c   1.000
_cell.angle_alpha   90.00
_cell.angle_beta   90.00
_cell.angle_gamma   90.00
#
_symmetry.space_group_name_H-M   'P 1'
#
loop_
_entity.id
_entity.type
_entity.pdbx_description
1 polymer ?
#
loop_
_entity_poly.entity_id
_entity_poly.type
_entity_poly.pdbx_seq_one_letter_code
_entity_poly.pdbx_strand_id
1 'polypeptide(L)'
;MPFLDKLKAVFIVPEDPKSANNPTDRQEYTPSVKQAENSSATTMSSESNARFLEILAQVLEKNNQPGFDYLEFRKAVQSIAQMQHLDEPNQFKTAFAAAQAFNVDAKTLFDSAKKYLNVLEAEQIQFNKTADQYLQNQLNQKQTESGQLKQTIKQAEEKLAQLQAQLDEDKKKLSALEGDLANAQHKVDSNKASFANAYQQVVQQIKDDLQKMENYLK
;
A
#
# COMPACT_ATOMS: atom_id res chain seq x y z
N MET A 1 -20.87 14.90 -12.40
CA MET A 1 -19.92 14.08 -11.63
C MET A 1 -18.41 14.44 -11.79
N PRO A 2 -17.95 15.65 -12.17
CA PRO A 2 -16.50 15.92 -12.33
C PRO A 2 -15.76 16.36 -11.04
N PHE A 3 -16.48 16.61 -9.94
CA PHE A 3 -15.90 17.11 -8.68
C PHE A 3 -15.25 15.99 -7.85
N LEU A 4 -15.87 14.81 -7.80
CA LEU A 4 -15.41 13.67 -7.01
C LEU A 4 -14.07 13.10 -7.52
N ASP A 5 -13.83 13.14 -8.84
CA ASP A 5 -12.58 12.64 -9.42
C ASP A 5 -11.41 13.60 -9.18
N LYS A 6 -11.69 14.90 -9.09
CA LYS A 6 -10.69 15.91 -8.71
C LYS A 6 -10.33 15.84 -7.22
N LEU A 7 -11.28 15.47 -6.36
CA LEU A 7 -11.05 15.29 -4.92
C LEU A 7 -10.10 14.11 -4.64
N LYS A 8 -10.29 12.97 -5.33
CA LYS A 8 -9.44 11.78 -5.20
C LYS A 8 -7.97 12.07 -5.50
N ALA A 9 -7.69 12.92 -6.49
CA ALA A 9 -6.33 13.26 -6.90
C ALA A 9 -5.52 14.07 -5.86
N VAL A 10 -6.18 14.68 -4.86
CA VAL A 10 -5.52 15.48 -3.81
C VAL A 10 -5.19 14.64 -2.56
N PHE A 11 -5.92 13.53 -2.34
CA PHE A 11 -5.76 12.68 -1.16
C PHE A 11 -4.95 11.40 -1.40
N ILE A 12 -4.60 11.11 -2.66
CA ILE A 12 -3.80 9.93 -3.01
C ILE A 12 -2.35 10.37 -3.16
N VAL A 13 -1.52 10.03 -2.18
CA VAL A 13 -0.07 9.98 -2.36
C VAL A 13 0.23 8.84 -3.34
N PRO A 14 0.96 9.08 -4.45
CA PRO A 14 1.43 7.99 -5.29
C PRO A 14 2.41 7.14 -4.49
N GLU A 15 2.07 5.88 -4.20
CA GLU A 15 3.07 4.89 -3.77
C GLU A 15 3.83 4.42 -5.00
N ASP A 16 5.07 4.89 -5.17
CA ASP A 16 6.02 4.34 -6.13
C ASP A 16 6.54 2.98 -5.62
N PRO A 17 6.36 1.86 -6.37
CA PRO A 17 6.97 0.60 -6.03
C PRO A 17 8.25 0.43 -6.84
N LYS A 18 9.43 0.58 -6.20
CA LYS A 18 10.71 -0.06 -6.59
C LYS A 18 11.87 0.35 -5.68
N SER A 19 12.28 -0.55 -4.79
CA SER A 19 13.65 -1.10 -4.80
C SER A 19 13.85 -2.10 -3.66
N ALA A 20 14.13 -3.34 -4.05
CA ALA A 20 14.71 -4.37 -3.20
C ALA A 20 16.18 -4.57 -3.61
N ASN A 21 17.13 -4.44 -2.67
CA ASN A 21 18.17 -5.44 -2.37
C ASN A 21 19.20 -4.96 -1.30
N ASN A 22 19.55 -5.91 -0.42
CA ASN A 22 20.44 -5.95 0.76
C ASN A 22 21.97 -6.01 0.43
N PRO A 23 22.95 -6.22 1.37
CA PRO A 23 23.14 -5.83 2.80
C PRO A 23 24.59 -5.34 3.19
N THR A 24 24.80 -5.02 4.48
CA THR A 24 26.09 -4.88 5.25
C THR A 24 26.83 -3.53 5.06
N ASP A 25 27.19 -2.72 6.06
CA ASP A 25 27.91 -2.96 7.31
C ASP A 25 27.66 -1.82 8.34
N ARG A 26 27.91 -2.08 9.64
CA ARG A 26 27.84 -1.09 10.73
C ARG A 26 29.03 -0.12 10.66
N GLN A 27 28.78 1.18 10.81
CA GLN A 27 29.58 2.03 11.72
C GLN A 27 28.90 3.37 12.05
N GLU A 28 28.81 3.59 13.35
CA GLU A 28 28.93 4.84 14.12
C GLU A 28 28.04 6.05 13.83
N TYR A 29 27.27 6.38 14.87
CA TYR A 29 26.48 7.59 15.03
C TYR A 29 27.35 8.82 15.27
N THR A 30 27.23 9.83 14.41
CA THR A 30 27.46 11.24 14.76
C THR A 30 26.23 12.05 14.39
N PRO A 31 25.62 12.83 15.30
CA PRO A 31 24.48 13.67 14.95
C PRO A 31 25.01 14.98 14.34
N SER A 32 25.15 15.01 13.01
CA SER A 32 25.22 16.28 12.28
C SER A 32 23.82 16.62 11.80
N VAL A 33 23.14 17.50 12.56
CA VAL A 33 21.84 18.06 12.18
C VAL A 33 22.08 19.04 11.02
N LYS A 34 22.15 18.51 9.80
CA LYS A 34 21.79 19.29 8.61
C LYS A 34 20.27 19.23 8.49
N GLN A 35 19.66 20.33 8.87
CA GLN A 35 18.25 20.64 8.68
C GLN A 35 17.95 20.51 7.17
N ALA A 36 17.38 19.36 6.79
CA ALA A 36 16.77 19.20 5.48
C ALA A 36 15.53 20.11 5.49
N GLU A 37 15.63 21.23 4.79
CA GLU A 37 14.50 22.11 4.53
C GLU A 37 13.38 21.30 3.87
N ASN A 38 12.27 21.23 4.60
CA ASN A 38 11.01 20.66 4.18
C ASN A 38 10.38 21.55 3.10
N SER A 39 10.98 21.61 1.91
CA SER A 39 10.53 22.44 0.79
C SER A 39 9.39 21.81 -0.02
N SER A 40 9.02 20.56 0.28
CA SER A 40 7.96 19.85 -0.47
C SER A 40 6.54 20.12 0.05
N ALA A 41 6.38 20.55 1.31
CA ALA A 41 5.06 20.80 1.89
C ALA A 41 4.45 22.17 1.48
N THR A 42 5.31 23.16 1.20
CA THR A 42 4.87 24.52 0.84
C THR A 42 4.38 24.61 -0.62
N THR A 43 4.99 23.85 -1.52
CA THR A 43 4.59 23.84 -2.95
C THR A 43 3.27 23.11 -3.17
N MET A 44 3.07 21.96 -2.50
CA MET A 44 1.83 21.17 -2.57
C MET A 44 0.60 21.89 -1.99
N SER A 45 0.79 22.68 -0.92
CA SER A 45 -0.29 23.49 -0.34
C SER A 45 -0.67 24.67 -1.24
N SER A 46 0.30 25.27 -1.94
CA SER A 46 0.05 26.34 -2.92
C SER A 46 -0.74 25.85 -4.14
N GLU A 47 -0.36 24.71 -4.72
CA GLU A 47 -1.07 24.13 -5.87
C GLU A 47 -2.49 23.67 -5.53
N SER A 48 -2.67 23.06 -4.34
CA SER A 48 -3.98 22.65 -3.85
C SER A 48 -4.87 23.88 -3.61
N ASN A 49 -4.32 24.92 -2.99
CA ASN A 49 -5.04 26.18 -2.78
C ASN A 49 -5.47 26.83 -4.10
N ALA A 50 -4.59 26.86 -5.11
CA ALA A 50 -4.94 27.39 -6.43
C ALA A 50 -6.12 26.63 -7.07
N ARG A 51 -6.14 25.29 -6.95
CA ARG A 51 -7.26 24.48 -7.45
C ARG A 51 -8.55 24.72 -6.68
N PHE A 52 -8.50 24.88 -5.36
CA PHE A 52 -9.69 25.20 -4.57
C PHE A 52 -10.26 26.57 -4.92
N LEU A 53 -9.40 27.58 -5.13
CA LEU A 53 -9.83 28.90 -5.59
C LEU A 53 -10.52 28.83 -6.96
N GLU A 54 -9.99 28.03 -7.90
CA GLU A 54 -10.62 27.80 -9.21
C GLU A 54 -12.00 27.13 -9.07
N ILE A 55 -12.12 26.13 -8.20
CA ILE A 55 -13.39 25.43 -7.94
C ILE A 55 -14.42 26.40 -7.34
N LEU A 56 -14.04 27.18 -6.33
CA LEU A 56 -14.94 28.14 -5.70
C LEU A 56 -15.35 29.25 -6.67
N ALA A 57 -14.44 29.72 -7.53
CA ALA A 57 -14.77 30.65 -8.61
C ALA A 57 -15.80 30.05 -9.58
N GLN A 58 -15.66 28.78 -9.96
CA GLN A 58 -16.65 28.09 -10.80
C GLN A 58 -18.00 27.93 -10.10
N VAL A 59 -18.02 27.71 -8.79
CA VAL A 59 -19.27 27.63 -8.00
C VAL A 59 -19.97 28.98 -7.98
N LEU A 60 -19.24 30.07 -7.78
CA LEU A 60 -19.80 31.42 -7.84
C LEU A 60 -20.35 31.74 -9.23
N GLU A 61 -19.60 31.45 -10.30
CA GLU A 61 -20.02 31.70 -11.68
C GLU A 61 -21.27 30.89 -12.08
N LYS A 62 -21.37 29.63 -11.62
CA LYS A 62 -22.59 28.81 -11.84
C LYS A 62 -23.82 29.35 -11.11
N ASN A 63 -23.61 30.09 -10.04
CA ASN A 63 -24.67 30.73 -9.25
C ASN A 63 -24.81 32.22 -9.58
N ASN A 64 -24.20 32.68 -10.69
CA ASN A 64 -24.22 34.07 -11.10
C ASN A 64 -25.67 34.57 -11.28
N GLN A 65 -25.96 35.78 -10.81
CA GLN A 65 -27.30 36.34 -10.87
C GLN A 65 -27.50 37.16 -12.15
N PRO A 66 -28.71 37.20 -12.72
CA PRO A 66 -28.97 38.05 -13.87
C PRO A 66 -28.88 39.53 -13.49
N GLY A 67 -28.33 40.34 -14.39
CA GLY A 67 -28.18 41.79 -14.20
C GLY A 67 -26.85 42.18 -13.57
N PHE A 68 -26.76 43.43 -13.11
CA PHE A 68 -25.56 43.95 -12.44
C PHE A 68 -25.64 43.61 -10.94
N ASP A 69 -24.74 42.76 -10.46
CA ASP A 69 -24.77 42.21 -9.11
C ASP A 69 -23.42 42.37 -8.37
N TYR A 70 -23.23 41.69 -7.24
CA TYR A 70 -21.98 41.74 -6.49
C TYR A 70 -20.73 41.29 -7.29
N LEU A 71 -20.83 40.28 -8.15
CA LEU A 71 -19.68 39.82 -8.94
C LEU A 71 -19.30 40.86 -9.99
N GLU A 72 -20.28 41.44 -10.68
CA GLU A 72 -20.05 42.53 -11.63
C GLU A 72 -19.55 43.81 -10.94
N PHE A 73 -20.08 44.13 -9.76
CA PHE A 73 -19.57 45.21 -8.91
C PHE A 73 -18.10 44.98 -8.52
N ARG A 74 -17.74 43.75 -8.10
CA ARG A 74 -16.35 43.41 -7.73
C ARG A 74 -15.41 43.51 -8.93
N LYS A 75 -15.83 43.04 -10.11
CA LYS A 75 -15.08 43.20 -11.37
C LYS A 75 -14.87 44.68 -11.71
N ALA A 76 -15.90 45.52 -11.56
CA ALA A 76 -15.81 46.96 -11.79
C ALA A 76 -14.81 47.64 -10.83
N VAL A 77 -14.88 47.35 -9.53
CA VAL A 77 -13.92 47.86 -8.54
C VAL A 77 -12.49 47.44 -8.91
N GLN A 78 -12.28 46.17 -9.26
CA GLN A 78 -10.97 45.66 -9.66
C GLN A 78 -10.43 46.35 -10.91
N SER A 79 -11.28 46.56 -11.92
CA SER A 79 -10.91 47.25 -13.15
C SER A 79 -10.50 48.71 -12.86
N ILE A 80 -11.24 49.42 -12.01
CA ILE A 80 -10.91 50.79 -11.60
C ILE A 80 -9.57 50.82 -10.85
N ALA A 81 -9.33 49.87 -9.94
CA ALA A 81 -8.07 49.75 -9.21
C ALA A 81 -6.85 49.53 -10.13
N GLN A 82 -7.06 48.87 -11.27
CA GLN A 82 -6.02 48.63 -12.28
C GLN A 82 -5.78 49.83 -13.20
N MET A 83 -6.85 50.57 -13.55
CA MET A 83 -6.78 51.67 -14.53
C MET A 83 -6.44 53.02 -13.90
N GLN A 84 -6.81 53.23 -12.64
CA GLN A 84 -6.63 54.50 -11.96
C GLN A 84 -6.08 54.26 -10.54
N HIS A 85 -5.06 55.02 -10.15
CA HIS A 85 -4.53 55.01 -8.78
C HIS A 85 -5.45 55.79 -7.81
N LEU A 86 -6.75 55.47 -7.80
CA LEU A 86 -7.69 55.97 -6.81
C LEU A 86 -7.50 55.24 -5.48
N ASP A 87 -7.79 55.92 -4.38
CA ASP A 87 -7.93 55.28 -3.07
C ASP A 87 -9.18 54.37 -3.03
N GLU A 88 -9.10 53.28 -2.26
CA GLU A 88 -10.13 52.23 -2.18
C GLU A 88 -11.56 52.78 -1.96
N PRO A 89 -11.83 53.74 -1.05
CA PRO A 89 -13.16 54.31 -0.89
C PRO A 89 -13.72 54.92 -2.18
N ASN A 90 -12.88 55.60 -2.96
CA ASN A 90 -13.29 56.20 -4.22
C ASN A 90 -13.42 55.15 -5.34
N GLN A 91 -12.66 54.07 -5.32
CA GLN A 91 -12.86 52.93 -6.24
C GLN A 91 -14.26 52.32 -6.06
N PHE A 92 -14.67 52.04 -4.82
CA PHE A 92 -15.99 51.51 -4.50
C PHE A 92 -17.12 52.49 -4.83
N LYS A 93 -16.97 53.79 -4.52
CA LYS A 93 -17.97 54.82 -4.87
C LYS A 93 -18.15 54.96 -6.39
N THR A 94 -17.05 54.96 -7.15
CA THR A 94 -17.09 55.06 -8.61
C THR A 94 -17.74 53.83 -9.24
N ALA A 95 -17.38 52.61 -8.79
CA ALA A 95 -18.05 51.39 -9.22
C ALA A 95 -19.54 51.39 -8.88
N PHE A 96 -19.92 51.95 -7.72
CA PHE A 96 -21.32 52.02 -7.29
C PHE A 96 -22.12 53.02 -8.13
N ALA A 97 -21.54 54.18 -8.46
CA ALA A 97 -22.18 55.13 -9.38
C ALA A 97 -22.45 54.51 -10.76
N ALA A 98 -21.54 53.67 -11.27
CA ALA A 98 -21.76 52.89 -12.48
C ALA A 98 -22.90 51.86 -12.32
N ALA A 99 -22.97 51.17 -11.18
CA ALA A 99 -24.07 50.25 -10.86
C ALA A 99 -25.44 50.95 -10.82
N GLN A 100 -25.50 52.16 -10.27
CA GLN A 100 -26.73 52.96 -10.20
C GLN A 100 -27.29 53.32 -11.59
N ALA A 101 -26.43 53.48 -12.61
CA ALA A 101 -26.87 53.68 -13.99
C ALA A 101 -27.68 52.49 -14.55
N PHE A 102 -27.53 51.29 -13.94
CA PHE A 102 -28.31 50.09 -14.24
C PHE A 102 -29.49 49.88 -13.27
N ASN A 103 -29.92 50.91 -12.55
CA ASN A 103 -30.98 50.85 -11.53
C ASN A 103 -30.69 49.90 -10.35
N VAL A 104 -29.41 49.67 -10.04
CA VAL A 104 -29.00 48.86 -8.89
C VAL A 104 -28.75 49.75 -7.67
N ASP A 105 -29.44 49.45 -6.56
CA ASP A 105 -29.22 50.11 -5.28
C ASP A 105 -28.24 49.33 -4.39
N ALA A 106 -27.78 49.97 -3.30
CA ALA A 106 -26.83 49.35 -2.39
C ALA A 106 -27.42 48.08 -1.73
N LYS A 107 -28.72 48.08 -1.43
CA LYS A 107 -29.41 46.94 -0.82
C LYS A 107 -29.35 45.71 -1.73
N THR A 108 -29.59 45.87 -3.03
CA THR A 108 -29.51 44.81 -4.04
C THR A 108 -28.11 44.22 -4.11
N LEU A 109 -27.06 45.05 -4.09
CA LEU A 109 -25.68 44.57 -4.03
C LEU A 109 -25.39 43.79 -2.75
N PHE A 110 -25.82 44.28 -1.58
CA PHE A 110 -25.65 43.56 -0.31
C PHE A 110 -26.40 42.23 -0.30
N ASP A 111 -27.63 42.18 -0.81
CA ASP A 111 -28.42 40.96 -0.87
C ASP A 111 -27.80 39.93 -1.83
N SER A 112 -27.25 40.39 -2.97
CA SER A 112 -26.50 39.52 -3.89
C SER A 112 -25.22 38.96 -3.25
N ALA A 113 -24.44 39.81 -2.54
CA ALA A 113 -23.25 39.38 -1.83
C ALA A 113 -23.57 38.32 -0.76
N LYS A 114 -24.64 38.52 0.02
CA LYS A 114 -25.14 37.53 0.99
C LYS A 114 -25.52 36.21 0.32
N LYS A 115 -26.14 36.26 -0.86
CA LYS A 115 -26.47 35.03 -1.60
C LYS A 115 -25.22 34.25 -1.99
N TYR A 116 -24.17 34.94 -2.46
CA TYR A 116 -22.90 34.28 -2.76
C TYR A 116 -22.22 33.69 -1.52
N LEU A 117 -22.28 34.37 -0.38
CA LEU A 117 -21.80 33.81 0.90
C LEU A 117 -22.56 32.53 1.28
N ASN A 118 -23.89 32.52 1.15
CA ASN A 118 -24.70 31.33 1.43
C ASN A 118 -24.38 30.17 0.48
N VAL A 119 -24.10 30.46 -0.80
CA VAL A 119 -23.65 29.45 -1.77
C VAL A 119 -22.32 28.85 -1.36
N LEU A 120 -21.34 29.68 -0.95
CA LEU A 120 -20.04 29.22 -0.48
C LEU A 120 -20.13 28.42 0.81
N GLU A 121 -21.00 28.82 1.75
CA GLU A 121 -21.26 28.08 2.99
C GLU A 121 -21.87 26.71 2.69
N ALA A 122 -22.86 26.64 1.80
CA ALA A 122 -23.44 25.37 1.36
C ALA A 122 -22.40 24.45 0.70
N GLU A 123 -21.52 25.00 -0.14
CA GLU A 123 -20.43 24.25 -0.78
C GLU A 123 -19.42 23.75 0.26
N GLN A 124 -19.06 24.56 1.26
CA GLN A 124 -18.17 24.15 2.34
C GLN A 124 -18.75 22.98 3.15
N ILE A 125 -20.03 23.05 3.52
CA ILE A 125 -20.73 21.98 4.24
C ILE A 125 -20.72 20.69 3.41
N GLN A 126 -21.04 20.80 2.12
CA GLN A 126 -21.08 19.65 1.22
C GLN A 126 -19.69 19.05 0.99
N PHE A 127 -18.65 19.88 0.89
CA PHE A 127 -17.26 19.44 0.79
C PHE A 127 -16.85 18.65 2.02
N ASN A 128 -17.06 19.20 3.23
CA ASN A 128 -16.69 18.54 4.48
C ASN A 128 -17.40 17.19 4.64
N LYS A 129 -18.71 17.15 4.36
CA LYS A 129 -19.49 15.91 4.37
C LYS A 129 -18.93 14.86 3.40
N THR A 130 -18.55 15.29 2.20
CA THR A 130 -18.00 14.40 1.17
C THR A 130 -16.60 13.90 1.56
N ALA A 131 -15.77 14.76 2.16
CA ALA A 131 -14.46 14.41 2.68
C ALA A 131 -14.56 13.37 3.80
N ASP A 132 -15.48 13.57 4.75
CA ASP A 132 -15.74 12.61 5.83
C ASP A 132 -16.21 11.26 5.27
N GLN A 133 -17.15 11.26 4.33
CA GLN A 133 -17.62 10.04 3.67
C GLN A 133 -16.49 9.33 2.90
N TYR A 134 -15.64 10.09 2.21
CA TYR A 134 -14.48 9.54 1.51
C TYR A 134 -13.53 8.86 2.48
N LEU A 135 -13.18 9.54 3.58
CA LEU A 135 -12.31 9.01 4.63
C LEU A 135 -12.91 7.73 5.25
N GLN A 136 -14.18 7.74 5.62
CA GLN A 136 -14.86 6.56 6.17
C GLN A 136 -14.85 5.38 5.21
N ASN A 137 -15.10 5.62 3.92
CA ASN A 137 -15.04 4.57 2.90
C ASN A 137 -13.62 3.99 2.76
N GLN A 138 -12.59 4.84 2.75
CA GLN A 138 -11.19 4.41 2.70
C GLN A 138 -10.81 3.56 3.92
N LEU A 139 -11.22 3.99 5.13
CA LEU A 139 -10.98 3.24 6.36
C LEU A 139 -11.68 1.87 6.34
N ASN A 140 -12.95 1.82 5.94
CA ASN A 140 -13.71 0.57 5.85
C ASN A 140 -13.12 -0.41 4.84
N GLN A 141 -12.68 0.09 3.68
CA GLN A 141 -11.97 -0.71 2.67
C GLN A 141 -10.68 -1.30 3.25
N LYS A 142 -9.83 -0.45 3.86
CA LYS A 142 -8.56 -0.90 4.46
C LYS A 142 -8.75 -1.86 5.63
N GLN A 143 -9.79 -1.65 6.44
CA GLN A 143 -10.14 -2.56 7.53
C GLN A 143 -10.58 -3.94 7.01
N THR A 144 -11.36 -3.96 5.92
CA THR A 144 -11.80 -5.21 5.26
C THR A 144 -10.61 -5.95 4.66
N GLU A 145 -9.76 -5.26 3.90
CA GLU A 145 -8.51 -5.81 3.33
C GLU A 145 -7.61 -6.39 4.44
N SER A 146 -7.42 -5.64 5.53
CA SER A 146 -6.62 -6.10 6.67
C SER A 146 -7.20 -7.36 7.32
N GLY A 147 -8.52 -7.43 7.49
CA GLY A 147 -9.20 -8.61 8.02
C GLY A 147 -9.01 -9.85 7.15
N GLN A 148 -9.17 -9.71 5.83
CA GLN A 148 -8.95 -10.79 4.86
C GLN A 148 -7.49 -11.26 4.85
N LEU A 149 -6.54 -10.32 4.91
CA LEU A 149 -5.12 -10.65 4.95
C LEU A 149 -4.74 -11.39 6.23
N LYS A 150 -5.24 -10.97 7.39
CA LYS A 150 -5.05 -11.67 8.67
C LYS A 150 -5.56 -13.11 8.62
N GLN A 151 -6.74 -13.33 8.04
CA GLN A 151 -7.30 -14.67 7.89
C GLN A 151 -6.46 -15.54 6.95
N THR A 152 -5.95 -14.96 5.85
CA THR A 152 -5.06 -15.65 4.91
C THR A 152 -3.75 -16.04 5.58
N ILE A 153 -3.15 -15.14 6.36
CA ILE A 153 -1.93 -15.40 7.14
C ILE A 153 -2.16 -16.57 8.10
N LYS A 154 -3.25 -16.53 8.89
CA LYS A 154 -3.58 -17.61 9.83
C LYS A 154 -3.70 -18.97 9.13
N GLN A 155 -4.39 -19.04 7.99
CA GLN A 155 -4.53 -20.28 7.22
C GLN A 155 -3.18 -20.76 6.65
N ALA A 156 -2.30 -19.85 6.26
CA ALA A 156 -0.96 -20.20 5.80
C ALA A 156 -0.09 -20.75 6.94
N GLU A 157 -0.16 -20.14 8.13
CA GLU A 157 0.53 -20.62 9.34
C GLU A 157 0.06 -22.02 9.74
N GLU A 158 -1.25 -22.28 9.74
CA GLU A 158 -1.81 -23.62 10.01
C GLU A 158 -1.30 -24.67 9.02
N LYS A 159 -1.26 -24.35 7.72
CA LYS A 159 -0.71 -25.24 6.69
C LYS A 159 0.78 -25.47 6.85
N LEU A 160 1.54 -24.44 7.24
CA LEU A 160 2.97 -24.55 7.47
C LEU A 160 3.25 -25.49 8.64
N ALA A 161 2.48 -25.39 9.73
CA ALA A 161 2.59 -26.30 10.86
C ALA A 161 2.29 -27.76 10.46
N GLN A 162 1.27 -27.99 9.65
CA GLN A 162 0.94 -29.33 9.13
C GLN A 162 2.06 -29.89 8.25
N LEU A 163 2.58 -29.09 7.31
CA LEU A 163 3.69 -29.51 6.44
C LEU A 163 4.96 -29.80 7.23
N GLN A 164 5.24 -29.02 8.28
CA GLN A 164 6.39 -29.26 9.16
C GLN A 164 6.24 -30.59 9.92
N ALA A 165 5.06 -30.87 10.47
CA ALA A 165 4.78 -32.13 11.15
C ALA A 165 4.94 -33.34 10.20
N GLN A 166 4.42 -33.23 8.97
CA GLN A 166 4.56 -34.25 7.94
C GLN A 166 6.03 -34.48 7.57
N LEU A 167 6.80 -33.41 7.38
CA LEU A 167 8.23 -33.48 7.08
C LEU A 167 9.01 -34.24 8.17
N ASP A 168 8.69 -33.98 9.43
CA ASP A 168 9.35 -34.65 10.56
C ASP A 168 8.96 -36.13 10.66
N GLU A 169 7.72 -36.48 10.33
CA GLU A 169 7.28 -37.88 10.22
C GLU A 169 8.02 -38.61 9.09
N ASP A 170 8.13 -38.00 7.91
CA ASP A 170 8.78 -38.60 6.75
C ASP A 170 10.29 -38.77 6.97
N LYS A 171 10.94 -37.82 7.66
CA LYS A 171 12.35 -37.97 8.09
C LYS A 171 12.55 -39.16 9.03
N LYS A 172 11.63 -39.39 9.98
CA LYS A 172 11.68 -40.55 10.89
C LYS A 172 11.52 -41.86 10.11
N LYS A 173 10.56 -41.91 9.18
CA LYS A 173 10.35 -43.08 8.32
C LYS A 173 11.58 -43.38 7.45
N LEU A 174 12.18 -42.34 6.86
CA LEU A 174 13.40 -42.50 6.06
C LEU A 174 14.54 -43.09 6.89
N SER A 175 14.80 -42.53 8.07
CA SER A 175 15.87 -43.03 8.95
C SER A 175 15.63 -44.49 9.39
N ALA A 176 14.38 -44.87 9.67
CA ALA A 176 14.03 -46.25 9.99
C ALA A 176 14.29 -47.19 8.80
N LEU A 177 13.88 -46.80 7.59
CA LEU A 177 14.11 -47.58 6.36
C LEU A 177 15.61 -47.75 6.06
N GLU A 178 16.42 -46.71 6.25
CA GLU A 178 17.87 -46.78 6.09
C GLU A 178 18.51 -47.75 7.09
N GLY A 179 18.05 -47.73 8.35
CA GLY A 179 18.48 -48.68 9.37
C GLY A 179 18.11 -50.13 9.05
N ASP A 180 16.88 -50.37 8.60
CA ASP A 180 16.42 -51.69 8.19
C ASP A 180 17.19 -52.21 6.97
N LEU A 181 17.47 -51.34 5.99
CA LEU A 181 18.28 -51.67 4.81
C LEU A 181 19.70 -52.07 5.21
N ALA A 182 20.36 -51.29 6.07
CA ALA A 182 21.70 -51.61 6.55
C ALA A 182 21.73 -52.96 7.31
N ASN A 183 20.75 -53.19 8.18
CA ASN A 183 20.62 -54.45 8.91
C ASN A 183 20.39 -55.65 7.99
N ALA A 184 19.54 -55.50 6.96
CA ALA A 184 19.29 -56.53 5.97
C ALA A 184 20.57 -56.86 5.19
N GLN A 185 21.31 -55.84 4.75
CA GLN A 185 22.58 -55.99 4.05
C GLN A 185 23.61 -56.75 4.92
N HIS A 186 23.79 -56.33 6.18
CA HIS A 186 24.68 -57.01 7.12
C HIS A 186 24.32 -58.47 7.35
N LYS A 187 23.02 -58.80 7.49
CA LYS A 187 22.56 -60.19 7.65
C LYS A 187 22.86 -61.02 6.41
N VAL A 188 22.61 -60.49 5.21
CA VAL A 188 22.91 -61.18 3.96
C VAL A 188 24.41 -61.48 3.85
N ASP A 189 25.25 -60.50 4.13
CA ASP A 189 26.71 -60.66 4.02
C ASP A 189 27.25 -61.63 5.07
N SER A 190 26.76 -61.54 6.32
CA SER A 190 27.11 -62.48 7.39
C SER A 190 26.71 -63.93 7.07
N ASN A 191 25.49 -64.11 6.54
CA ASN A 191 25.01 -65.44 6.15
C ASN A 191 25.81 -66.01 4.96
N LYS A 192 26.17 -65.16 3.97
CA LYS A 192 27.04 -65.57 2.86
C LYS A 192 28.41 -66.04 3.35
N ALA A 193 29.04 -65.29 4.26
CA ALA A 193 30.33 -65.65 4.84
C ALA A 193 30.23 -66.95 5.65
N SER A 194 29.19 -67.09 6.47
CA SER A 194 28.94 -68.30 7.27
C SER A 194 28.73 -69.53 6.39
N PHE A 195 27.95 -69.40 5.31
CA PHE A 195 27.75 -70.47 4.34
C PHE A 195 29.06 -70.86 3.63
N ALA A 196 29.85 -69.89 3.17
CA ALA A 196 31.13 -70.16 2.52
C ALA A 196 32.09 -70.94 3.42
N ASN A 197 32.18 -70.57 4.69
CA ASN A 197 32.98 -71.29 5.69
C ASN A 197 32.48 -72.73 5.91
N ALA A 198 31.17 -72.91 6.12
CA ALA A 198 30.58 -74.22 6.30
C ALA A 198 30.79 -75.12 5.07
N TYR A 199 30.61 -74.56 3.87
CA TYR A 199 30.88 -75.25 2.62
C TYR A 199 32.34 -75.70 2.52
N GLN A 200 33.30 -74.82 2.82
CA GLN A 200 34.73 -75.17 2.81
C GLN A 200 35.07 -76.28 3.80
N GLN A 201 34.50 -76.25 5.02
CA GLN A 201 34.71 -77.30 6.02
C GLN A 201 34.22 -78.66 5.50
N VAL A 202 33.00 -78.72 4.97
CA VAL A 202 32.42 -79.97 4.42
C VAL A 202 33.26 -80.48 3.25
N VAL A 203 33.65 -79.60 2.33
CA VAL A 203 34.51 -79.97 1.19
C VAL A 203 35.86 -80.51 1.66
N GLN A 204 36.50 -79.85 2.64
CA GLN A 204 37.79 -80.30 3.15
C GLN A 204 37.66 -81.67 3.84
N GLN A 205 36.61 -81.87 4.63
CA GLN A 205 36.37 -83.16 5.28
C GLN A 205 36.17 -84.28 4.27
N ILE A 206 35.39 -84.06 3.21
CA ILE A 206 35.22 -85.04 2.12
C ILE A 206 36.56 -85.34 1.44
N LYS A 207 37.39 -84.32 1.18
CA LYS A 207 38.74 -84.51 0.58
C LYS A 207 39.66 -85.31 1.48
N ASP A 208 39.70 -85.00 2.77
CA ASP A 208 40.53 -85.70 3.75
C ASP A 208 40.09 -87.16 3.89
N ASP A 209 38.78 -87.41 3.89
CA ASP A 209 38.24 -88.76 3.97
C ASP A 209 38.51 -89.55 2.68
N LEU A 210 38.41 -88.93 1.49
CA LEU A 210 38.85 -89.54 0.23
C LEU A 210 40.32 -89.98 0.28
N GLN A 211 41.23 -89.11 0.77
CA GLN A 211 42.64 -89.47 0.92
C GLN A 211 42.85 -90.65 1.88
N LYS A 212 42.15 -90.68 3.01
CA LYS A 212 42.23 -91.82 3.95
C LYS A 212 41.71 -93.10 3.30
N MET A 213 40.61 -93.03 2.56
CA MET A 213 40.06 -94.18 1.83
C MET A 213 41.07 -94.72 0.81
N GLU A 214 41.70 -93.85 0.03
CA GLU A 214 42.73 -94.25 -0.95
C GLU A 214 43.97 -94.91 -0.31
N ASN A 215 44.30 -94.55 0.93
CA ASN A 215 45.46 -95.08 1.66
C ASN A 215 45.18 -96.38 2.41
N TYR A 216 43.99 -96.53 3.02
CA TYR A 216 43.69 -97.64 3.93
C TYR A 216 42.85 -98.75 3.32
N LEU A 217 42.17 -98.51 2.20
CA LEU A 217 41.28 -99.49 1.56
C LEU A 217 41.92 -100.15 0.32
N LYS A 218 43.25 -100.14 0.23
CA LYS A 218 44.04 -100.87 -0.78
C LYS A 218 44.57 -102.17 -0.24
#